data_AF-J2LC36-F1
#
_entry.id   AF-J2LC36-F1
#
_cell.length_a   1.000
_cell.length_b   1.000
_cell.length_c   1.000
_cell.angle_alpha   90.00
_cell.angle_beta   90.00
_cell.angle_gamma   90.00
#
_symmetry.space_group_name_H-M   'P 1'
#
loop_
_entity.id
_entity.type
_entity.pdbx_description
1 polymer ?
#
loop_
_entity_poly.entity_id
_entity_poly.type
_entity_poly.pdbx_seq_one_letter_code
_entity_poly.pdbx_strand_id
1 'polypeptide(L)'
;MKTPDYIDKIGPDPDGLDFDALRKAGIAMLQELCGEKWTDYNLHDPGVTILEQLCYGLTDLAYRSELAPEDYLAGAFGKIDFKRHALHVASDILPSQVLTTDDYRKIIYDRIPEIEDVWLTRDDGVAYAGLYKISLKIRDSFQNDLQSEQQARLERSVIRRVTEVFNAQRNLGEDIGEIVIVGTQPVLLCGDIQIHSLRDPAAIFADIFFRCSQQIISGFRIERYQDALDAGLSLEELFSGPMTVHGRVVKTGADQPGASIPLSRLIALVQAVDGVAHVQRLALCGPDGNPLQAEHSDDKVVRLQFPSNEQSGFLRLHFASGAVGHYNTALSGEDSQFGMHLQEEKAQLVLEDARIALRKAQFEFNTVRNTVQSPEQIVPAPGGMQRSLHEYYSIQHQFPAIYGINRYGVPLSAPLRHRVSAHQLKAYLFLTEQLMANFLQNLREIPQVFSVDDIEQTYFSQVIDNKALPDIERLYVDSPQQIGVKLARIVARLDKPEDRRSRLIDVLLAMYGEEFSQKSLRRFNYYEERRSERWLIDNKLAFLRQIVSLSRDRATAFDYSKGAVRNDDAPSVLPVPNIAGIHAKIAILLGIRSPAGAAS
;
A
#
# COMPACT_ATOMS: atom_id res chain seq x y z
N MET A 1 26.59 -9.81 8.62
CA MET A 1 27.02 -8.41 8.78
C MET A 1 28.54 -8.39 8.84
N LYS A 2 29.21 -7.71 7.91
CA LYS A 2 30.64 -7.39 8.03
C LYS A 2 30.78 -6.38 9.17
N THR A 3 31.58 -6.70 10.18
CA THR A 3 32.00 -5.72 11.19
C THR A 3 32.73 -4.57 10.48
N PRO A 4 32.38 -3.30 10.73
CA PRO A 4 33.07 -2.19 10.10
C PRO A 4 34.53 -2.13 10.56
N ASP A 5 35.45 -1.96 9.61
CA ASP A 5 36.92 -1.94 9.81
C ASP A 5 37.42 -0.66 10.51
N TYR A 6 36.55 0.32 10.72
CA TYR A 6 36.84 1.53 11.48
C TYR A 6 35.58 2.03 12.20
N ILE A 7 35.79 2.69 13.34
CA ILE A 7 34.78 3.48 14.02
C ILE A 7 34.91 4.90 13.46
N ASP A 8 33.82 5.45 12.92
CA ASP A 8 33.80 6.84 12.49
C ASP A 8 34.20 7.76 13.64
N LYS A 9 35.01 8.79 13.34
CA LYS A 9 35.30 9.82 14.35
C LYS A 9 33.98 10.47 14.74
N ILE A 10 33.67 10.40 16.03
CA ILE A 10 32.54 11.15 16.62
C ILE A 10 32.83 12.63 16.38
N GLY A 11 32.11 13.22 15.43
CA GLY A 11 32.08 14.66 15.22
C GLY A 11 31.26 15.33 16.32
N PRO A 12 31.37 16.66 16.48
CA PRO A 12 30.47 17.39 17.36
C PRO A 12 29.02 17.17 16.90
N ASP A 13 28.11 17.09 17.87
CA ASP A 13 26.69 16.91 17.58
C ASP A 13 26.15 18.16 16.86
N PRO A 14 25.43 18.01 15.74
CA PRO A 14 24.98 19.15 14.94
C PRO A 14 23.99 20.06 15.68
N ASP A 15 23.22 19.51 16.63
CA ASP A 15 22.24 20.23 17.43
C ASP A 15 22.86 20.76 18.74
N GLY A 16 24.14 20.49 18.99
CA GLY A 16 24.86 20.90 20.19
C GLY A 16 24.40 20.16 21.44
N LEU A 17 23.88 18.93 21.29
CA LEU A 17 23.41 18.08 22.37
C LEU A 17 24.50 17.12 22.89
N ASP A 18 25.72 17.20 22.35
CA ASP A 18 26.88 16.54 22.93
C ASP A 18 27.30 17.17 24.26
N PHE A 19 28.07 16.41 25.04
CA PHE A 19 28.49 16.82 26.37
C PHE A 19 29.26 18.15 26.40
N ASP A 20 30.19 18.36 25.47
CA ASP A 20 31.06 19.54 25.47
C ASP A 20 30.27 20.79 25.10
N ALA A 21 29.36 20.68 24.12
CA ALA A 21 28.43 21.74 23.74
C ALA A 21 27.49 22.11 24.90
N LEU A 22 26.85 21.11 25.53
CA LEU A 22 25.97 21.32 26.68
C LEU A 22 26.71 21.97 27.86
N ARG A 23 27.92 21.50 28.16
CA ARG A 23 28.76 22.05 29.23
C ARG A 23 29.13 23.50 28.96
N LYS A 24 29.56 23.81 27.73
CA LYS A 24 29.89 25.17 27.32
C LYS A 24 28.67 26.10 27.41
N ALA A 25 27.51 25.65 26.95
CA ALA A 25 26.26 26.40 27.05
C ALA A 25 25.84 26.63 28.51
N GLY A 26 25.96 25.60 29.34
CA GLY A 26 25.67 25.68 30.78
C GLY A 26 26.58 26.67 31.52
N ILE A 27 27.88 26.65 31.25
CA ILE A 27 28.83 27.63 31.84
C ILE A 27 28.47 29.05 31.40
N ALA A 28 28.21 29.27 30.11
CA ALA A 28 27.82 30.58 29.60
C ALA A 28 26.54 31.11 30.27
N MET A 29 25.52 30.25 30.42
CA MET A 29 24.28 30.60 31.11
C MET A 29 24.51 30.93 32.59
N LEU A 30 25.35 30.17 33.29
CA LEU A 30 25.69 30.46 34.68
C LEU A 30 26.45 31.78 34.83
N GLN A 31 27.37 32.11 33.91
CA GLN A 31 28.08 33.39 33.92
C GLN A 31 27.12 34.57 33.77
N GLU A 32 26.11 34.45 32.91
CA GLU A 32 25.08 35.48 32.72
C GLU A 32 24.17 35.61 33.95
N LEU A 33 23.71 34.49 34.52
CA LEU A 33 22.78 34.49 35.64
C LEU A 33 23.42 34.86 36.99
N CYS A 34 24.67 34.44 37.22
CA CYS A 34 25.36 34.64 38.48
C CYS A 34 26.19 35.93 38.52
N GLY A 35 26.59 36.47 37.36
CA GLY A 35 27.41 37.66 37.26
C GLY A 35 28.65 37.58 38.14
N GLU A 36 28.79 38.52 39.07
CA GLU A 36 29.95 38.59 39.97
C GLU A 36 29.84 37.70 41.23
N LYS A 37 28.72 36.99 41.44
CA LYS A 37 28.51 36.18 42.66
C LYS A 37 29.23 34.83 42.63
N TRP A 38 29.33 34.23 41.45
CA TRP A 38 30.06 32.97 41.24
C TRP A 38 30.97 33.18 40.04
N THR A 39 32.28 33.24 40.29
CA THR A 39 33.27 33.62 39.28
C THR A 39 34.26 32.50 38.96
N ASP A 40 34.28 31.43 39.77
CA ASP A 40 35.14 30.27 39.58
C ASP A 40 34.39 29.14 38.86
N TYR A 41 34.77 28.89 37.60
CA TYR A 41 34.19 27.84 36.77
C TYR A 41 35.20 26.74 36.43
N ASN A 42 36.16 26.49 37.34
CA ASN A 42 37.17 25.45 37.16
C ASN A 42 36.68 24.08 37.65
N LEU A 43 37.38 23.02 37.23
CA LEU A 43 37.03 21.61 37.52
C LEU A 43 36.98 21.24 39.01
N HIS A 44 37.60 22.05 39.88
CA HIS A 44 37.62 21.77 41.32
C HIS A 44 36.38 22.32 42.04
N ASP A 45 35.59 23.17 41.38
CA ASP A 45 34.37 23.74 41.94
C ASP A 45 33.24 22.67 41.97
N PRO A 46 32.60 22.41 43.12
CA PRO A 46 31.50 21.46 43.23
C PRO A 46 30.27 21.79 42.37
N GLY A 47 29.98 23.08 42.15
CA GLY A 47 28.91 23.53 41.26
C GLY A 47 29.20 23.21 39.79
N VAL A 48 30.46 23.30 39.35
CA VAL A 48 30.88 22.85 38.01
C VAL A 48 30.76 21.33 37.91
N THR A 49 31.12 20.59 38.97
CA THR A 49 30.92 19.14 39.00
C THR A 49 29.43 18.79 38.84
N ILE A 50 28.52 19.51 39.53
CA ILE A 50 27.08 19.33 39.39
C ILE A 50 26.62 19.60 37.96
N LEU A 51 27.10 20.70 37.36
CA LEU A 51 26.78 21.03 35.96
C LEU A 51 27.20 19.90 35.02
N GLU A 52 28.42 19.38 35.17
CA GLU A 52 28.91 18.28 34.32
C GLU A 52 28.03 17.03 34.45
N GLN A 53 27.58 16.67 35.65
CA GLN A 53 26.68 15.52 35.82
C GLN A 53 25.29 15.77 35.21
N LEU A 54 24.80 17.02 35.25
CA LEU A 54 23.56 17.40 34.57
C LEU A 54 23.72 17.31 33.04
N CYS A 55 24.82 17.83 32.49
CA CYS A 55 25.13 17.72 31.07
C CYS A 55 25.20 16.26 30.63
N TYR A 56 25.87 15.39 31.40
CA TYR A 56 25.87 13.95 31.11
C TYR A 56 24.47 13.35 31.14
N GLY A 57 23.65 13.67 32.15
CA GLY A 57 22.25 13.22 32.20
C GLY A 57 21.44 13.65 30.97
N LEU A 58 21.64 14.87 30.48
CA LEU A 58 20.99 15.38 29.27
C LEU A 58 21.45 14.64 28.01
N THR A 59 22.71 14.21 27.91
CA THR A 59 23.16 13.42 26.76
C THR A 59 22.43 12.07 26.63
N ASP A 60 22.05 11.42 27.74
CA ASP A 60 21.22 10.21 27.70
C ASP A 60 19.79 10.52 27.19
N LEU A 61 19.22 11.66 27.61
CA LEU A 61 17.91 12.08 27.13
C LEU A 61 17.93 12.40 25.63
N ALA A 62 18.97 13.09 25.15
CA ALA A 62 19.16 13.40 23.73
C ALA A 62 19.31 12.12 22.91
N TYR A 63 20.21 11.23 23.31
CA TYR A 63 20.41 9.93 22.67
C TYR A 63 19.11 9.13 22.54
N ARG A 64 18.28 9.09 23.58
CA ARG A 64 16.99 8.37 23.55
C ARG A 64 15.91 9.09 22.75
N SER A 65 16.09 10.36 22.44
CA SER A 65 15.18 11.17 21.61
C SER A 65 15.51 11.07 20.12
N GLU A 66 16.71 10.64 19.78
CA GLU A 66 17.20 10.41 18.41
C GLU A 66 16.94 8.99 17.88
N LEU A 67 16.29 8.13 18.68
CA LEU A 67 15.91 6.80 18.23
C LEU A 67 14.97 6.87 17.02
N ALA A 68 14.99 5.83 16.20
CA ALA A 68 14.14 5.76 15.01
C ALA A 68 12.65 5.83 15.40
N PRO A 69 11.79 6.52 14.64
CA PRO A 69 10.36 6.66 14.95
C PRO A 69 9.64 5.33 15.22
N GLU A 70 9.98 4.29 14.45
CA GLU A 70 9.46 2.93 14.60
C GLU A 70 9.79 2.28 15.96
N ASP A 71 10.93 2.63 16.57
CA ASP A 71 11.36 2.09 17.86
C ASP A 71 10.49 2.59 19.02
N TYR A 72 9.93 3.81 18.90
CA TYR A 72 8.98 4.31 19.90
C TYR A 72 7.65 3.56 19.81
N LEU A 73 7.19 3.24 18.61
CA LEU A 73 5.90 2.58 18.35
C LEU A 73 5.96 1.05 18.50
N ALA A 74 7.16 0.48 18.59
CA ALA A 74 7.37 -0.96 18.67
C ALA A 74 6.80 -1.56 19.97
N GLY A 75 5.83 -2.47 19.82
CA GLY A 75 5.33 -3.31 20.89
C GLY A 75 6.18 -4.56 21.11
N ALA A 76 5.56 -5.59 21.71
CA ALA A 76 6.22 -6.88 21.95
C ALA A 76 6.70 -7.49 20.62
N PHE A 77 7.92 -8.03 20.63
CA PHE A 77 8.57 -8.63 19.45
C PHE A 77 8.76 -7.67 18.26
N GLY A 78 8.80 -6.35 18.50
CA GLY A 78 9.06 -5.35 17.46
C GLY A 78 7.86 -5.06 16.54
N LYS A 79 6.68 -5.56 16.87
CA LYS A 79 5.46 -5.33 16.09
C LYS A 79 4.82 -3.99 16.41
N ILE A 80 4.47 -3.23 15.39
CA ILE A 80 3.74 -1.97 15.49
C ILE A 80 2.25 -2.23 15.28
N ASP A 81 1.40 -1.63 16.12
CA ASP A 81 -0.06 -1.66 15.95
C ASP A 81 -0.52 -0.52 15.04
N PHE A 82 -0.44 -0.75 13.73
CA PHE A 82 -0.81 0.23 12.70
C PHE A 82 -2.23 0.77 12.88
N LYS A 83 -3.20 -0.09 13.22
CA LYS A 83 -4.60 0.32 13.43
C LYS A 83 -4.73 1.26 14.62
N ARG A 84 -4.06 0.94 15.73
CA ARG A 84 -4.04 1.79 16.91
C ARG A 84 -3.41 3.15 16.65
N HIS A 85 -2.46 3.26 15.73
CA HIS A 85 -1.81 4.53 15.37
C HIS A 85 -2.41 5.23 14.15
N ALA A 86 -3.50 4.68 13.59
CA ALA A 86 -4.07 5.12 12.31
C ALA A 86 -3.00 5.29 11.23
N LEU A 87 -2.08 4.33 11.15
CA LEU A 87 -1.10 4.20 10.09
C LEU A 87 -1.59 3.12 9.13
N HIS A 88 -1.42 3.35 7.83
CA HIS A 88 -1.94 2.45 6.79
C HIS A 88 -0.82 2.05 5.82
N VAL A 89 -0.82 0.78 5.42
CA VAL A 89 0.07 0.30 4.37
C VAL A 89 -0.40 0.83 3.01
N ALA A 90 0.53 0.91 2.05
CA ALA A 90 0.26 1.46 0.72
C ALA A 90 -0.93 0.80 0.02
N SER A 91 -1.07 -0.53 0.12
CA SER A 91 -2.17 -1.29 -0.47
C SER A 91 -3.55 -0.98 0.09
N ASP A 92 -3.62 -0.36 1.27
CA ASP A 92 -4.89 -0.02 1.92
C ASP A 92 -5.30 1.42 1.61
N ILE A 93 -4.34 2.36 1.61
CA ILE A 93 -4.61 3.81 1.53
C ILE A 93 -4.52 4.39 0.12
N LEU A 94 -3.68 3.84 -0.76
CA LEU A 94 -3.45 4.40 -2.10
C LEU A 94 -4.54 4.02 -3.11
N PRO A 95 -5.07 2.78 -3.15
CA PRO A 95 -6.12 2.45 -4.10
C PRO A 95 -7.33 3.35 -3.96
N SER A 96 -7.79 3.88 -5.08
CA SER A 96 -9.04 4.64 -5.14
C SER A 96 -10.22 3.70 -5.41
N GLN A 97 -11.44 4.20 -5.25
CA GLN A 97 -12.59 3.55 -5.88
C GLN A 97 -12.53 3.68 -7.42
N VAL A 98 -13.52 3.08 -8.09
CA VAL A 98 -13.79 3.32 -9.51
C VAL A 98 -14.18 4.77 -9.75
N LEU A 99 -13.51 5.44 -10.70
CA LEU A 99 -13.85 6.81 -11.11
C LEU A 99 -13.99 6.96 -12.62
N THR A 100 -13.26 6.14 -13.38
CA THR A 100 -13.26 6.20 -14.85
C THR A 100 -13.93 4.97 -15.47
N THR A 101 -14.27 5.05 -16.75
CA THR A 101 -14.70 3.89 -17.55
C THR A 101 -13.65 2.78 -17.53
N ASP A 102 -12.37 3.14 -17.61
CA ASP A 102 -11.27 2.18 -17.56
C ASP A 102 -11.18 1.48 -16.20
N ASP A 103 -11.52 2.16 -15.11
CA ASP A 103 -11.56 1.53 -13.78
C ASP A 103 -12.68 0.49 -13.67
N TYR A 104 -13.88 0.77 -14.20
CA TYR A 104 -14.94 -0.24 -14.30
C TYR A 104 -14.48 -1.43 -15.15
N ARG A 105 -13.86 -1.17 -16.29
CA ARG A 105 -13.34 -2.23 -17.18
C ARG A 105 -12.34 -3.12 -16.44
N LYS A 106 -11.39 -2.53 -15.70
CA LYS A 106 -10.39 -3.27 -14.90
C LYS A 106 -11.03 -4.17 -13.86
N ILE A 107 -11.97 -3.65 -13.04
CA ILE A 107 -12.62 -4.46 -12.00
C ILE A 107 -13.48 -5.57 -12.63
N ILE A 108 -14.27 -5.26 -13.66
CA ILE A 108 -15.12 -6.25 -14.33
C ILE A 108 -14.26 -7.38 -14.93
N TYR A 109 -13.16 -7.03 -15.59
CA TYR A 109 -12.20 -7.97 -16.18
C TYR A 109 -11.49 -8.84 -15.13
N ASP A 110 -11.13 -8.26 -13.99
CA ASP A 110 -10.49 -8.95 -12.86
C ASP A 110 -11.45 -9.89 -12.12
N ARG A 111 -12.69 -9.44 -11.85
CA ARG A 111 -13.65 -10.18 -11.00
C ARG A 111 -14.41 -11.29 -11.73
N ILE A 112 -14.45 -11.27 -13.05
CA ILE A 112 -15.24 -12.21 -13.87
C ILE A 112 -14.33 -12.94 -14.86
N PRO A 113 -13.85 -14.14 -14.51
CA PRO A 113 -12.90 -14.91 -15.34
C PRO A 113 -13.39 -15.26 -16.75
N GLU A 114 -14.72 -15.33 -16.93
CA GLU A 114 -15.37 -15.64 -18.21
C GLU A 114 -15.28 -14.49 -19.22
N ILE A 115 -15.06 -13.27 -18.75
CA ILE A 115 -14.95 -12.09 -19.62
C ILE A 115 -13.58 -12.08 -20.27
N GLU A 116 -13.55 -11.93 -21.58
CA GLU A 116 -12.32 -11.80 -22.35
C GLU A 116 -11.94 -10.34 -22.56
N ASP A 117 -12.94 -9.49 -22.83
CA ASP A 117 -12.76 -8.03 -22.90
C ASP A 117 -14.09 -7.34 -22.55
N VAL A 118 -14.00 -6.07 -22.16
CA VAL A 118 -15.13 -5.25 -21.75
C VAL A 118 -14.93 -3.81 -22.21
N TRP A 119 -15.98 -3.24 -22.78
CA TRP A 119 -16.02 -1.84 -23.21
C TRP A 119 -17.19 -1.13 -22.52
N LEU A 120 -16.95 0.10 -22.09
CA LEU A 120 -17.95 0.97 -21.49
C LEU A 120 -18.03 2.26 -22.28
N THR A 121 -19.20 2.52 -22.85
CA THR A 121 -19.51 3.77 -23.54
C THR A 121 -20.62 4.50 -22.81
N ARG A 122 -20.47 5.80 -22.62
CA ARG A 122 -21.56 6.67 -22.14
C ARG A 122 -22.38 7.13 -23.33
N ASP A 123 -23.69 7.10 -23.18
CA ASP A 123 -24.57 7.72 -24.16
C ASP A 123 -24.89 9.16 -23.71
N ASP A 124 -24.03 10.09 -24.10
CA ASP A 124 -24.19 11.52 -23.79
C ASP A 124 -25.28 12.19 -24.68
N GLY A 125 -25.87 11.46 -25.63
CA GLY A 125 -26.86 11.95 -26.58
C GLY A 125 -28.32 11.72 -26.18
N VAL A 126 -28.58 10.93 -25.14
CA VAL A 126 -29.94 10.61 -24.64
C VAL A 126 -30.38 11.64 -23.61
N ALA A 127 -31.70 11.79 -23.41
CA ALA A 127 -32.32 12.67 -22.40
C ALA A 127 -31.85 12.43 -20.94
N TYR A 128 -31.08 11.36 -20.68
CA TYR A 128 -30.61 10.96 -19.36
C TYR A 128 -29.07 10.83 -19.37
N ALA A 129 -28.39 11.81 -18.79
CA ALA A 129 -26.94 11.74 -18.60
C ALA A 129 -26.58 10.67 -17.54
N GLY A 130 -25.46 9.96 -17.75
CA GLY A 130 -24.89 9.03 -16.76
C GLY A 130 -25.25 7.55 -16.95
N LEU A 131 -25.93 7.18 -18.04
CA LEU A 131 -26.20 5.78 -18.38
C LEU A 131 -25.06 5.18 -19.20
N TYR A 132 -24.62 3.99 -18.80
CA TYR A 132 -23.59 3.22 -19.50
C TYR A 132 -24.18 2.11 -20.35
N LYS A 133 -23.65 1.99 -21.58
CA LYS A 133 -23.70 0.76 -22.37
C LYS A 133 -22.44 -0.06 -22.10
N ILE A 134 -22.61 -1.28 -21.61
CA ILE A 134 -21.52 -2.21 -21.31
C ILE A 134 -21.52 -3.30 -22.38
N SER A 135 -20.47 -3.35 -23.20
CA SER A 135 -20.27 -4.37 -24.21
C SER A 135 -19.26 -5.41 -23.72
N LEU A 136 -19.63 -6.68 -23.76
CA LEU A 136 -18.86 -7.80 -23.21
C LEU A 136 -18.45 -8.78 -24.30
N LYS A 137 -17.20 -9.23 -24.27
CA LYS A 137 -16.76 -10.41 -25.02
C LYS A 137 -16.51 -11.54 -24.04
N ILE A 138 -17.16 -12.69 -24.23
CA ILE A 138 -16.93 -13.88 -23.41
C ILE A 138 -15.84 -14.72 -24.04
N ARG A 139 -15.00 -15.33 -23.20
CA ARG A 139 -13.91 -16.19 -23.61
C ARG A 139 -14.42 -17.47 -24.28
N ASP A 140 -13.77 -17.84 -25.36
CA ASP A 140 -14.10 -19.03 -26.15
C ASP A 140 -14.09 -20.33 -25.35
N SER A 141 -13.17 -20.46 -24.39
CA SER A 141 -13.06 -21.67 -23.56
C SER A 141 -14.33 -21.97 -22.75
N PHE A 142 -15.19 -20.98 -22.56
CA PHE A 142 -16.48 -21.12 -21.89
C PHE A 142 -17.65 -21.22 -22.88
N GLN A 143 -17.45 -20.96 -24.17
CA GLN A 143 -18.50 -21.01 -25.19
C GLN A 143 -18.41 -22.25 -26.10
N ASN A 144 -17.22 -22.78 -26.32
CA ASN A 144 -17.02 -23.96 -27.15
C ASN A 144 -17.85 -25.14 -26.60
N ASP A 145 -18.53 -25.87 -27.49
CA ASP A 145 -19.29 -27.09 -27.21
C ASP A 145 -20.53 -26.93 -26.30
N LEU A 146 -21.00 -25.70 -26.04
CA LEU A 146 -22.25 -25.48 -25.30
C LEU A 146 -23.49 -25.58 -26.19
N GLN A 147 -24.54 -26.23 -25.68
CA GLN A 147 -25.88 -26.15 -26.28
C GLN A 147 -26.48 -24.75 -26.11
N SER A 148 -27.42 -24.36 -26.97
CA SER A 148 -28.05 -23.03 -26.96
C SER A 148 -28.63 -22.65 -25.59
N GLU A 149 -29.19 -23.61 -24.84
CA GLU A 149 -29.73 -23.35 -23.50
C GLU A 149 -28.62 -23.11 -22.46
N GLN A 150 -27.52 -23.86 -22.52
CA GLN A 150 -26.38 -23.69 -21.62
C GLN A 150 -25.68 -22.36 -21.88
N GLN A 151 -25.55 -21.97 -23.14
CA GLN A 151 -25.01 -20.66 -23.52
C GLN A 151 -25.89 -19.53 -22.97
N ALA A 152 -27.22 -19.59 -23.15
CA ALA A 152 -28.12 -18.59 -22.59
C ALA A 152 -28.05 -18.50 -21.05
N ARG A 153 -27.82 -19.62 -20.34
CA ARG A 153 -27.62 -19.63 -18.89
C ARG A 153 -26.30 -18.98 -18.48
N LEU A 154 -25.21 -19.26 -19.20
CA LEU A 154 -23.91 -18.62 -19.00
C LEU A 154 -24.01 -17.11 -19.19
N GLU A 155 -24.58 -16.67 -20.32
CA GLU A 155 -24.76 -15.26 -20.66
C GLU A 155 -25.56 -14.51 -19.57
N ARG A 156 -26.68 -15.07 -19.10
CA ARG A 156 -27.44 -14.50 -17.98
C ARG A 156 -26.64 -14.43 -16.69
N SER A 157 -25.84 -15.45 -16.39
CA SER A 157 -24.99 -15.47 -15.20
C SER A 157 -23.90 -14.40 -15.25
N VAL A 158 -23.24 -14.24 -16.41
CA VAL A 158 -22.23 -13.20 -16.63
C VAL A 158 -22.86 -11.82 -16.50
N ILE A 159 -23.99 -11.56 -17.17
CA ILE A 159 -24.70 -10.27 -17.09
C ILE A 159 -25.05 -9.94 -15.64
N ARG A 160 -25.61 -10.90 -14.88
CA ARG A 160 -25.93 -10.70 -13.46
C ARG A 160 -24.68 -10.33 -12.64
N ARG A 161 -23.57 -11.06 -12.83
CA ARG A 161 -22.32 -10.77 -12.11
C ARG A 161 -21.73 -9.42 -12.48
N VAL A 162 -21.83 -9.01 -13.75
CA VAL A 162 -21.42 -7.66 -14.18
C VAL A 162 -22.26 -6.59 -13.49
N THR A 163 -23.58 -6.78 -13.42
CA THR A 163 -24.47 -5.86 -12.68
C THR A 163 -24.11 -5.79 -11.20
N GLU A 164 -23.83 -6.92 -10.55
CA GLU A 164 -23.40 -6.97 -9.14
C GLU A 164 -22.07 -6.23 -8.91
N VAL A 165 -21.07 -6.46 -9.77
CA VAL A 165 -19.77 -5.80 -9.70
C VAL A 165 -19.89 -4.29 -9.92
N PHE A 166 -20.66 -3.87 -10.93
CA PHE A 166 -20.90 -2.46 -11.21
C PHE A 166 -21.61 -1.77 -10.03
N ASN A 167 -22.71 -2.34 -9.53
CA ASN A 167 -23.50 -1.75 -8.45
C ASN A 167 -22.73 -1.63 -7.13
N ALA A 168 -21.82 -2.57 -6.83
CA ALA A 168 -20.98 -2.51 -5.65
C ALA A 168 -19.99 -1.32 -5.66
N GLN A 169 -19.62 -0.83 -6.85
CA GLN A 169 -18.63 0.23 -7.08
C GLN A 169 -19.23 1.47 -7.78
N ARG A 170 -20.55 1.53 -7.90
CA ARG A 170 -21.27 2.52 -8.70
C ARG A 170 -21.09 3.92 -8.14
N ASN A 171 -20.77 4.88 -8.99
CA ASN A 171 -20.69 6.28 -8.58
C ASN A 171 -22.05 6.97 -8.50
N LEU A 172 -22.09 8.12 -7.82
CA LEU A 172 -23.24 9.01 -7.79
C LEU A 172 -23.59 9.52 -9.20
N GLY A 173 -24.87 9.41 -9.56
CA GLY A 173 -25.38 9.88 -10.85
C GLY A 173 -25.03 8.97 -12.04
N GLU A 174 -24.49 7.77 -11.77
CA GLU A 174 -24.20 6.76 -12.79
C GLU A 174 -25.12 5.55 -12.64
N ASP A 175 -25.54 4.97 -13.76
CA ASP A 175 -26.28 3.70 -13.78
C ASP A 175 -26.05 2.92 -15.08
N ILE A 176 -26.51 1.68 -15.12
CA ILE A 176 -26.47 0.83 -16.30
C ILE A 176 -27.67 1.13 -17.19
N GLY A 177 -27.43 1.51 -18.44
CA GLY A 177 -28.46 1.60 -19.48
C GLY A 177 -28.71 0.23 -20.12
N GLU A 178 -27.65 -0.40 -20.64
CA GLU A 178 -27.74 -1.73 -21.26
C GLU A 178 -26.44 -2.52 -21.12
N ILE A 179 -26.56 -3.86 -21.12
CA ILE A 179 -25.44 -4.80 -21.17
C ILE A 179 -25.63 -5.70 -22.40
N VAL A 180 -24.64 -5.71 -23.29
CA VAL A 180 -24.70 -6.43 -24.57
C VAL A 180 -23.49 -7.36 -24.68
N ILE A 181 -23.72 -8.61 -25.06
CA ILE A 181 -22.64 -9.55 -25.39
C ILE A 181 -22.38 -9.45 -26.88
N VAL A 182 -21.14 -9.09 -27.25
CA VAL A 182 -20.77 -8.86 -28.64
C VAL A 182 -20.42 -10.18 -29.32
N GLY A 183 -20.95 -10.37 -30.54
CA GLY A 183 -20.63 -11.54 -31.35
C GLY A 183 -19.18 -11.54 -31.84
N THR A 184 -18.66 -12.73 -32.12
CA THR A 184 -17.30 -12.89 -32.67
C THR A 184 -17.34 -13.30 -34.15
N GLN A 185 -16.36 -12.81 -34.92
CA GLN A 185 -16.08 -13.26 -36.28
C GLN A 185 -14.72 -13.95 -36.32
N PRO A 186 -14.64 -15.25 -36.68
CA PRO A 186 -13.37 -15.95 -36.76
C PRO A 186 -12.53 -15.43 -37.92
N VAL A 187 -11.23 -15.27 -37.68
CA VAL A 187 -10.21 -14.88 -38.66
C VAL A 187 -8.96 -15.71 -38.48
N LEU A 188 -8.19 -15.88 -39.55
CA LEU A 188 -6.98 -16.67 -39.59
C LEU A 188 -5.75 -15.77 -39.77
N LEU A 189 -4.63 -16.15 -39.17
CA LEU A 189 -3.35 -15.50 -39.42
C LEU A 189 -2.73 -16.08 -40.69
N CYS A 190 -2.57 -15.24 -41.71
CA CYS A 190 -1.95 -15.62 -42.98
C CYS A 190 -0.61 -14.90 -43.13
N GLY A 191 0.42 -15.57 -43.62
CA GLY A 191 1.71 -14.93 -43.81
C GLY A 191 2.87 -15.88 -44.03
N ASP A 192 4.03 -15.31 -44.31
CA ASP A 192 5.29 -16.03 -44.50
C ASP A 192 6.33 -15.42 -43.53
N ILE A 193 6.85 -16.25 -42.63
CA ILE A 193 7.78 -15.84 -41.57
C ILE A 193 9.05 -16.68 -41.68
N GLN A 194 10.19 -16.00 -41.72
CA GLN A 194 11.50 -16.63 -41.63
C GLN A 194 11.89 -16.82 -40.17
N ILE A 195 12.31 -18.03 -39.82
CA ILE A 195 12.77 -18.44 -38.49
C ILE A 195 14.21 -18.94 -38.53
N HIS A 196 14.92 -18.88 -37.41
CA HIS A 196 16.25 -19.49 -37.28
C HIS A 196 16.18 -20.90 -36.67
N SER A 197 17.18 -21.73 -36.92
CA SER A 197 17.16 -23.17 -36.57
C SER A 197 17.42 -23.51 -35.08
N LEU A 198 17.56 -22.51 -34.22
CA LEU A 198 17.90 -22.70 -32.79
C LEU A 198 16.70 -22.96 -31.86
N ARG A 199 15.46 -22.72 -32.31
CA ARG A 199 14.25 -22.91 -31.52
C ARG A 199 13.26 -23.76 -32.31
N ASP A 200 12.51 -24.60 -31.60
CA ASP A 200 11.49 -25.47 -32.18
C ASP A 200 10.42 -24.64 -32.94
N PRO A 201 10.16 -24.95 -34.24
CA PRO A 201 9.14 -24.27 -35.03
C PRO A 201 7.74 -24.29 -34.41
N ALA A 202 7.35 -25.39 -33.76
CA ALA A 202 6.03 -25.51 -33.13
C ALA A 202 5.89 -24.54 -31.94
N ALA A 203 6.92 -24.43 -31.10
CA ALA A 203 6.97 -23.43 -30.04
C ALA A 203 6.95 -21.97 -30.57
N ILE A 204 7.66 -21.67 -31.66
CA ILE A 204 7.63 -20.34 -32.30
C ILE A 204 6.22 -20.02 -32.80
N PHE A 205 5.58 -20.97 -33.51
CA PHE A 205 4.22 -20.81 -34.00
C PHE A 205 3.23 -20.52 -32.87
N ALA A 206 3.31 -21.28 -31.79
CA ALA A 206 2.46 -21.11 -30.61
C ALA A 206 2.64 -19.74 -29.96
N ASP A 207 3.88 -19.26 -29.82
CA ASP A 207 4.21 -17.96 -29.23
C ASP A 207 3.68 -16.80 -30.11
N ILE A 208 3.89 -16.89 -31.44
CA ILE A 208 3.32 -15.95 -32.42
C ILE A 208 1.80 -15.91 -32.29
N PHE A 209 1.14 -17.08 -32.37
CA PHE A 209 -0.32 -17.16 -32.30
C PHE A 209 -0.84 -16.64 -30.96
N PHE A 210 -0.19 -16.99 -29.85
CA PHE A 210 -0.58 -16.53 -28.52
C PHE A 210 -0.47 -15.01 -28.41
N ARG A 211 0.65 -14.39 -28.79
CA ARG A 211 0.82 -12.93 -28.72
C ARG A 211 -0.13 -12.18 -29.65
N CYS A 212 -0.30 -12.66 -30.88
CA CYS A 212 -1.25 -12.08 -31.82
C CYS A 212 -2.69 -12.22 -31.31
N SER A 213 -3.06 -13.38 -30.78
CA SER A 213 -4.40 -13.57 -30.20
C SER A 213 -4.62 -12.61 -29.03
N GLN A 214 -3.69 -12.48 -28.08
CA GLN A 214 -3.79 -11.52 -26.98
C GLN A 214 -3.95 -10.06 -27.47
N GLN A 215 -3.22 -9.64 -28.49
CA GLN A 215 -3.35 -8.28 -29.05
C GLN A 215 -4.67 -8.06 -29.79
N ILE A 216 -5.22 -9.11 -30.41
CA ILE A 216 -6.51 -9.08 -31.12
C ILE A 216 -7.69 -9.11 -30.16
N ILE A 217 -7.51 -9.84 -29.07
CA ILE A 217 -8.57 -10.23 -28.16
C ILE A 217 -8.69 -9.26 -27.00
N SER A 218 -7.57 -8.74 -26.48
CA SER A 218 -7.55 -8.16 -25.14
C SER A 218 -7.09 -6.71 -25.12
N GLY A 219 -8.00 -5.85 -24.68
CA GLY A 219 -7.70 -4.53 -24.14
C GLY A 219 -6.86 -4.56 -22.87
N PHE A 220 -6.72 -5.70 -22.18
CA PHE A 220 -6.09 -5.78 -20.86
C PHE A 220 -5.14 -6.98 -20.64
N ARG A 221 -4.13 -6.76 -19.80
CA ARG A 221 -3.22 -7.81 -19.29
C ARG A 221 -3.17 -7.73 -17.77
N ILE A 222 -3.15 -8.88 -17.10
CA ILE A 222 -2.86 -8.94 -15.66
C ILE A 222 -1.38 -9.21 -15.47
N GLU A 223 -0.76 -8.42 -14.60
CA GLU A 223 0.61 -8.57 -14.12
C GLU A 223 0.57 -8.74 -12.61
N ARG A 224 1.50 -9.52 -12.04
CA ARG A 224 1.63 -9.60 -10.59
C ARG A 224 2.14 -8.26 -10.07
N TYR A 225 1.64 -7.84 -8.91
CA TYR A 225 2.09 -6.60 -8.30
C TYR A 225 3.59 -6.63 -7.98
N GLN A 226 4.12 -7.79 -7.54
CA GLN A 226 5.55 -7.94 -7.26
C GLN A 226 6.40 -7.76 -8.51
N ASP A 227 6.02 -8.40 -9.63
CA ASP A 227 6.78 -8.30 -10.88
C ASP A 227 6.82 -6.83 -11.39
N ALA A 228 5.71 -6.10 -11.23
CA ALA A 228 5.64 -4.68 -11.57
C ALA A 228 6.49 -3.80 -10.65
N LEU A 229 6.53 -4.10 -9.34
CA LEU A 229 7.39 -3.41 -8.38
C LEU A 229 8.88 -3.66 -8.67
N ASP A 230 9.25 -4.91 -8.94
CA ASP A 230 10.61 -5.32 -9.30
C ASP A 230 11.07 -4.68 -10.62
N ALA A 231 10.12 -4.40 -11.53
CA ALA A 231 10.36 -3.65 -12.76
C ALA A 231 10.56 -2.13 -12.54
N GLY A 232 10.47 -1.64 -11.29
CA GLY A 232 10.77 -0.28 -10.90
C GLY A 232 9.58 0.69 -10.91
N LEU A 233 8.34 0.18 -10.94
CA LEU A 233 7.17 1.06 -10.79
C LEU A 233 7.08 1.62 -9.37
N SER A 234 6.64 2.88 -9.26
CA SER A 234 6.36 3.50 -7.97
C SER A 234 5.08 2.92 -7.33
N LEU A 235 4.95 3.02 -6.00
CA LEU A 235 3.75 2.56 -5.29
C LEU A 235 2.49 3.33 -5.71
N GLU A 236 2.63 4.62 -6.04
CA GLU A 236 1.52 5.46 -6.53
C GLU A 236 1.00 4.94 -7.87
N GLU A 237 1.89 4.63 -8.83
CA GLU A 237 1.50 4.06 -10.13
C GLU A 237 0.99 2.62 -10.02
N LEU A 238 1.54 1.86 -9.08
CA LEU A 238 1.18 0.46 -8.83
C LEU A 238 -0.27 0.34 -8.34
N PHE A 239 -0.66 1.21 -7.39
CA PHE A 239 -1.98 1.23 -6.76
C PHE A 239 -2.91 2.30 -7.33
N SER A 240 -2.59 2.86 -8.51
CA SER A 240 -3.45 3.85 -9.16
C SER A 240 -4.76 3.23 -9.65
N GLY A 241 -5.88 3.78 -9.18
CA GLY A 241 -7.21 3.31 -9.50
C GLY A 241 -7.69 2.23 -8.52
N PRO A 242 -8.69 1.42 -8.90
CA PRO A 242 -9.23 0.39 -8.04
C PRO A 242 -8.27 -0.79 -7.83
N MET A 243 -8.20 -1.26 -6.58
CA MET A 243 -7.47 -2.46 -6.22
C MET A 243 -8.11 -3.69 -6.86
N THR A 244 -7.35 -4.40 -7.70
CA THR A 244 -7.74 -5.67 -8.32
C THR A 244 -7.16 -6.85 -7.55
N VAL A 245 -7.89 -7.98 -7.56
CA VAL A 245 -7.63 -9.17 -6.72
C VAL A 245 -6.53 -10.05 -7.28
N HIS A 246 -6.46 -10.21 -8.60
CA HIS A 246 -5.54 -11.17 -9.24
C HIS A 246 -4.23 -10.54 -9.72
N GLY A 247 -4.07 -9.23 -9.53
CA GLY A 247 -2.90 -8.47 -9.96
C GLY A 247 -3.27 -7.20 -10.70
N ARG A 248 -2.28 -6.40 -11.07
CA ARG A 248 -2.46 -5.12 -11.75
C ARG A 248 -2.98 -5.34 -13.16
N VAL A 249 -4.11 -4.71 -13.49
CA VAL A 249 -4.70 -4.77 -14.84
C VAL A 249 -4.18 -3.60 -15.68
N VAL A 250 -3.38 -3.92 -16.69
CA VAL A 250 -2.72 -2.97 -17.60
C VAL A 250 -3.41 -2.96 -18.94
N LYS A 251 -3.61 -1.78 -19.52
CA LYS A 251 -4.22 -1.62 -20.83
C LYS A 251 -3.23 -1.93 -21.96
N THR A 252 -3.63 -2.80 -22.89
CA THR A 252 -2.83 -3.27 -24.03
C THR A 252 -3.49 -3.05 -25.38
N GLY A 253 -4.78 -2.71 -25.41
CA GLY A 253 -5.59 -2.60 -26.64
C GLY A 253 -6.45 -1.34 -26.73
N ALA A 254 -7.42 -1.38 -27.65
CA ALA A 254 -8.25 -0.24 -28.02
C ALA A 254 -9.46 -0.03 -27.09
N ASP A 255 -10.03 1.18 -27.16
CA ASP A 255 -11.14 1.63 -26.29
C ASP A 255 -12.53 1.36 -26.84
N GLN A 256 -12.63 0.88 -28.06
CA GLN A 256 -13.91 0.59 -28.71
C GLN A 256 -13.97 -0.85 -29.21
N PRO A 257 -15.15 -1.50 -29.13
CA PRO A 257 -15.38 -2.80 -29.75
C PRO A 257 -15.06 -2.74 -31.25
N GLY A 258 -14.33 -3.73 -31.76
CA GLY A 258 -14.06 -3.83 -33.20
C GLY A 258 -13.08 -2.81 -33.77
N ALA A 259 -12.40 -2.01 -32.94
CA ALA A 259 -11.39 -1.08 -33.40
C ALA A 259 -10.32 -1.78 -34.25
N SER A 260 -10.01 -1.21 -35.42
CA SER A 260 -9.06 -1.79 -36.36
C SER A 260 -7.67 -1.88 -35.75
N ILE A 261 -7.10 -3.08 -35.74
CA ILE A 261 -5.76 -3.33 -35.23
C ILE A 261 -4.77 -3.05 -36.35
N PRO A 262 -3.83 -2.10 -36.16
CA PRO A 262 -2.83 -1.84 -37.17
C PRO A 262 -2.01 -3.10 -37.42
N LEU A 263 -2.02 -3.57 -38.67
CA LEU A 263 -1.23 -4.75 -39.08
C LEU A 263 0.27 -4.55 -38.78
N SER A 264 0.76 -3.32 -38.83
CA SER A 264 2.12 -2.95 -38.43
C SER A 264 2.46 -3.33 -36.99
N ARG A 265 1.50 -3.25 -36.07
CA ARG A 265 1.68 -3.65 -34.66
C ARG A 265 1.78 -5.16 -34.52
N LEU A 266 0.98 -5.91 -35.29
CA LEU A 266 1.09 -7.37 -35.35
C LEU A 266 2.44 -7.79 -35.93
N ILE A 267 2.91 -7.15 -37.00
CA ILE A 267 4.24 -7.41 -37.58
C ILE A 267 5.34 -7.18 -36.55
N ALA A 268 5.31 -6.05 -35.82
CA ALA A 268 6.28 -5.75 -34.78
C ALA A 268 6.26 -6.79 -33.63
N LEU A 269 5.07 -7.23 -33.22
CA LEU A 269 4.91 -8.27 -32.19
C LEU A 269 5.50 -9.62 -32.63
N VAL A 270 5.23 -10.02 -33.87
CA VAL A 270 5.78 -11.25 -34.45
C VAL A 270 7.29 -11.16 -34.59
N GLN A 271 7.82 -10.03 -35.05
CA GLN A 271 9.25 -9.81 -35.22
C GLN A 271 10.02 -9.83 -33.89
N ALA A 272 9.36 -9.51 -32.77
CA ALA A 272 9.94 -9.56 -31.43
C ALA A 272 9.87 -10.95 -30.75
N VAL A 273 9.33 -11.96 -31.43
CA VAL A 273 9.34 -13.35 -30.94
C VAL A 273 10.75 -13.94 -31.12
N ASP A 274 11.36 -14.39 -30.03
CA ASP A 274 12.63 -15.12 -30.08
C ASP A 274 12.49 -16.36 -30.97
N GLY A 275 13.35 -16.52 -31.99
CA GLY A 275 13.11 -17.51 -33.06
C GLY A 275 12.81 -16.91 -34.43
N VAL A 276 12.21 -15.71 -34.48
CA VAL A 276 11.82 -15.05 -35.73
C VAL A 276 12.97 -14.22 -36.28
N ALA A 277 13.44 -14.57 -37.47
CA ALA A 277 14.45 -13.81 -38.20
C ALA A 277 13.83 -12.62 -38.94
N HIS A 278 12.76 -12.85 -39.71
CA HIS A 278 12.13 -11.81 -40.52
C HIS A 278 10.67 -12.13 -40.86
N VAL A 279 9.79 -11.12 -40.84
CA VAL A 279 8.40 -11.23 -41.31
C VAL A 279 8.31 -10.75 -42.76
N GLN A 280 8.07 -11.66 -43.71
CA GLN A 280 7.95 -11.30 -45.13
C GLN A 280 6.57 -10.77 -45.48
N ARG A 281 5.53 -11.48 -45.05
CA ARG A 281 4.12 -11.12 -45.27
C ARG A 281 3.31 -11.53 -44.05
N LEU A 282 2.38 -10.67 -43.62
CA LEU A 282 1.42 -10.98 -42.58
C LEU A 282 0.09 -10.32 -42.95
N ALA A 283 -1.03 -11.01 -42.74
CA ALA A 283 -2.38 -10.52 -42.97
C ALA A 283 -3.36 -11.27 -42.06
N LEU A 284 -4.50 -10.63 -41.77
CA LEU A 284 -5.64 -11.28 -41.17
C LEU A 284 -6.62 -11.64 -42.30
N CYS A 285 -6.93 -12.93 -42.42
CA CYS A 285 -7.85 -13.44 -43.44
C CYS A 285 -9.18 -13.86 -42.82
N GLY A 286 -10.27 -13.73 -43.56
CA GLY A 286 -11.51 -14.42 -43.22
C GLY A 286 -11.38 -15.94 -43.36
N PRO A 287 -12.40 -16.71 -42.94
CA PRO A 287 -12.42 -18.17 -43.10
C PRO A 287 -12.33 -18.60 -44.58
N ASP A 288 -12.72 -17.72 -45.51
CA ASP A 288 -12.64 -17.94 -46.96
C ASP A 288 -11.23 -17.71 -47.54
N GLY A 289 -10.23 -17.39 -46.71
CA GLY A 289 -8.84 -17.17 -47.11
C GLY A 289 -8.53 -15.80 -47.71
N ASN A 290 -9.53 -14.94 -47.89
CA ASN A 290 -9.35 -13.58 -48.38
C ASN A 290 -8.94 -12.60 -47.26
N PRO A 291 -8.04 -11.65 -47.51
CA PRO A 291 -7.66 -10.63 -46.53
C PRO A 291 -8.87 -9.75 -46.17
N LEU A 292 -9.01 -9.44 -44.88
CA LEU A 292 -10.08 -8.57 -44.40
C LEU A 292 -9.87 -7.15 -44.97
N GLN A 293 -10.89 -6.60 -45.64
CA GLN A 293 -10.92 -5.20 -46.01
C GLN A 293 -11.27 -4.36 -44.78
N ALA A 294 -10.62 -3.20 -44.62
CA ALA A 294 -10.54 -2.41 -43.39
C ALA A 294 -11.86 -1.73 -42.92
N GLU A 295 -13.01 -2.10 -43.49
CA GLU A 295 -14.32 -1.58 -43.13
C GLU A 295 -15.15 -2.74 -42.56
N HIS A 296 -15.10 -2.93 -41.25
CA HIS A 296 -15.93 -3.92 -40.56
C HIS A 296 -17.25 -3.30 -40.08
N SER A 297 -18.31 -4.07 -40.23
CA SER A 297 -19.64 -3.79 -39.69
C SER A 297 -19.59 -3.59 -38.18
N ASP A 298 -20.30 -2.58 -37.69
CA ASP A 298 -20.32 -2.10 -36.29
C ASP A 298 -20.59 -3.15 -35.19
N ASP A 299 -20.95 -4.40 -35.51
CA ASP A 299 -21.63 -5.31 -34.56
C ASP A 299 -20.85 -6.59 -34.16
N LYS A 300 -19.67 -6.86 -34.73
CA LYS A 300 -18.87 -8.07 -34.40
C LYS A 300 -17.39 -7.77 -34.18
N VAL A 301 -16.81 -8.44 -33.19
CA VAL A 301 -15.37 -8.35 -32.89
C VAL A 301 -14.61 -9.49 -33.56
N VAL A 302 -13.42 -9.18 -34.07
CA VAL A 302 -12.54 -10.16 -34.69
C VAL A 302 -11.98 -11.13 -33.65
N ARG A 303 -11.89 -12.42 -34.01
CA ARG A 303 -11.36 -13.51 -33.19
C ARG A 303 -10.34 -14.32 -33.98
N LEU A 304 -9.12 -14.45 -33.47
CA LEU A 304 -8.12 -15.29 -34.10
C LEU A 304 -8.43 -16.78 -33.85
N GLN A 305 -8.70 -17.52 -34.92
CA GLN A 305 -8.98 -18.95 -34.87
C GLN A 305 -7.70 -19.75 -35.14
N PHE A 306 -7.47 -20.78 -34.33
CA PHE A 306 -6.38 -21.73 -34.60
C PHE A 306 -6.76 -22.64 -35.78
N PRO A 307 -5.87 -22.86 -36.76
CA PRO A 307 -6.20 -23.64 -37.97
C PRO A 307 -6.57 -25.10 -37.64
N SER A 308 -7.63 -25.62 -38.28
CA SER A 308 -8.24 -26.94 -38.00
C SER A 308 -7.64 -28.11 -38.81
N ASN A 309 -7.53 -27.99 -40.14
CA ASN A 309 -6.63 -28.74 -41.05
C ASN A 309 -7.03 -28.49 -42.52
N GLU A 310 -6.05 -28.73 -43.41
CA GLU A 310 -6.08 -28.72 -44.89
C GLU A 310 -6.04 -27.38 -45.63
N GLN A 311 -5.11 -27.33 -46.59
CA GLN A 311 -4.94 -26.42 -47.73
C GLN A 311 -4.32 -25.02 -47.48
N SER A 312 -2.99 -24.98 -47.64
CA SER A 312 -2.30 -24.10 -48.59
C SER A 312 -2.56 -22.58 -48.55
N GLY A 313 -2.67 -21.95 -47.38
CA GLY A 313 -2.68 -20.48 -47.30
C GLY A 313 -2.34 -19.84 -45.95
N PHE A 314 -2.18 -20.65 -44.90
CA PHE A 314 -2.08 -20.16 -43.52
C PHE A 314 -0.62 -20.10 -43.05
N LEU A 315 -0.33 -19.20 -42.10
CA LEU A 315 1.02 -18.80 -41.62
C LEU A 315 2.14 -19.85 -41.84
N ARG A 316 3.05 -19.60 -42.77
CA ARG A 316 4.17 -20.49 -43.13
C ARG A 316 5.45 -20.07 -42.42
N LEU A 317 6.11 -21.03 -41.77
CA LEU A 317 7.41 -20.85 -41.15
C LEU A 317 8.51 -21.44 -42.05
N HIS A 318 9.51 -20.63 -42.41
CA HIS A 318 10.62 -21.04 -43.26
C HIS A 318 11.95 -20.83 -42.55
N PHE A 319 12.88 -21.79 -42.60
CA PHE A 319 14.21 -21.59 -42.03
C PHE A 319 15.05 -20.63 -42.89
N ALA A 320 15.77 -19.72 -42.24
CA ALA A 320 16.70 -18.78 -42.90
C ALA A 320 17.83 -19.47 -43.69
N SER A 321 18.06 -20.77 -43.46
CA SER A 321 19.09 -21.59 -44.12
C SER A 321 18.55 -22.50 -45.24
N GLY A 322 17.39 -22.22 -45.80
CA GLY A 322 17.02 -22.76 -47.11
C GLY A 322 17.67 -21.92 -48.19
N ALA A 323 18.79 -22.40 -48.76
CA ALA A 323 19.21 -21.92 -50.07
C ALA A 323 17.98 -21.85 -50.99
N VAL A 324 17.85 -20.77 -51.76
CA VAL A 324 17.05 -20.77 -52.99
C VAL A 324 17.70 -21.80 -53.92
N GLY A 325 17.45 -23.07 -53.64
CA GLY A 325 17.78 -24.16 -54.54
C GLY A 325 16.85 -24.00 -55.72
N HIS A 326 17.41 -23.55 -56.84
CA HIS A 326 16.81 -23.77 -58.14
C HIS A 326 16.58 -25.28 -58.33
N TYR A 327 15.44 -25.79 -57.86
CA TYR A 327 14.83 -26.98 -58.43
C TYR A 327 13.88 -26.52 -59.54
N ASN A 328 14.42 -25.75 -60.48
CA ASN A 328 13.82 -25.60 -61.80
C ASN A 328 14.37 -26.72 -62.68
N THR A 329 14.12 -27.95 -62.25
CA THR A 329 14.12 -29.12 -63.12
C THR A 329 12.75 -29.71 -62.98
N ALA A 330 11.94 -29.50 -64.02
CA ALA A 330 10.73 -30.24 -64.26
C ALA A 330 11.07 -31.74 -64.21
N LEU A 331 10.80 -32.37 -63.07
CA LEU A 331 10.63 -33.82 -63.00
C LEU A 331 9.19 -34.07 -63.42
N SER A 332 9.06 -34.37 -64.70
CA SER A 332 7.89 -35.02 -65.27
C SER A 332 7.70 -36.40 -64.62
N GLY A 333 6.54 -36.63 -64.01
CA GLY A 333 6.02 -37.96 -63.70
C GLY A 333 6.23 -38.44 -62.26
N GLU A 334 5.09 -38.65 -61.57
CA GLU A 334 4.85 -39.54 -60.42
C GLU A 334 5.57 -39.30 -59.08
N ASP A 335 6.78 -38.71 -59.02
CA ASP A 335 7.52 -38.48 -57.75
C ASP A 335 7.14 -37.17 -57.00
N SER A 336 6.41 -36.26 -57.64
CA SER A 336 6.00 -34.98 -57.03
C SER A 336 4.89 -35.13 -55.99
N GLN A 337 4.10 -36.20 -56.05
CA GLN A 337 3.04 -36.47 -55.06
C GLN A 337 3.62 -36.96 -53.73
N PHE A 338 4.70 -37.74 -53.75
CA PHE A 338 5.35 -38.26 -52.54
C PHE A 338 6.04 -37.14 -51.74
N GLY A 339 6.72 -36.22 -52.43
CA GLY A 339 7.37 -35.07 -51.81
C GLY A 339 6.38 -34.08 -51.18
N MET A 340 5.23 -33.82 -51.82
CA MET A 340 4.16 -33.00 -51.26
C MET A 340 3.52 -33.67 -50.03
N HIS A 341 3.22 -34.97 -50.09
CA HIS A 341 2.66 -35.71 -48.96
C HIS A 341 3.55 -35.66 -47.71
N LEU A 342 4.87 -35.88 -47.86
CA LEU A 342 5.85 -35.79 -46.77
C LEU A 342 5.95 -34.38 -46.16
N GLN A 343 5.74 -33.34 -46.97
CA GLN A 343 5.75 -31.95 -46.52
C GLN A 343 4.47 -31.60 -45.76
N GLU A 344 3.33 -32.12 -46.21
CA GLU A 344 2.03 -31.99 -45.55
C GLU A 344 2.00 -32.73 -44.21
N GLU A 345 2.53 -33.96 -44.13
CA GLU A 345 2.65 -34.72 -42.87
C GLU A 345 3.54 -34.01 -41.84
N LYS A 346 4.68 -33.46 -42.28
CA LYS A 346 5.57 -32.67 -41.40
C LYS A 346 4.89 -31.38 -40.92
N ALA A 347 4.15 -30.70 -41.79
CA ALA A 347 3.41 -29.49 -41.41
C ALA A 347 2.29 -29.80 -40.41
N GLN A 348 1.59 -30.93 -40.59
CA GLN A 348 0.56 -31.39 -39.64
C GLN A 348 1.15 -31.69 -38.26
N LEU A 349 2.28 -32.40 -38.19
CA LEU A 349 2.93 -32.69 -36.91
C LEU A 349 3.37 -31.42 -36.17
N VAL A 350 3.94 -30.45 -36.88
CA VAL A 350 4.30 -29.14 -36.30
C VAL A 350 3.07 -28.39 -35.79
N LEU A 351 1.93 -28.47 -36.50
CA LEU A 351 0.67 -27.85 -36.05
C LEU A 351 0.11 -28.54 -34.80
N GLU A 352 0.20 -29.86 -34.69
CA GLU A 352 -0.22 -30.59 -33.49
C GLU A 352 0.66 -30.23 -32.27
N ASP A 353 1.97 -30.21 -32.44
CA ASP A 353 2.91 -29.78 -31.40
C ASP A 353 2.68 -28.31 -31.02
N ALA A 354 2.38 -27.45 -31.99
CA ALA A 354 2.04 -26.05 -31.76
C ALA A 354 0.73 -25.89 -30.97
N ARG A 355 -0.26 -26.77 -31.18
CA ARG A 355 -1.49 -26.79 -30.35
C ARG A 355 -1.17 -27.12 -28.90
N ILE A 356 -0.27 -28.06 -28.65
CA ILE A 356 0.14 -28.45 -27.29
C ILE A 356 0.88 -27.29 -26.63
N ALA A 357 1.85 -26.68 -27.33
CA ALA A 357 2.58 -25.52 -26.84
C ALA A 357 1.65 -24.32 -26.58
N LEU A 358 0.66 -24.08 -27.45
CA LEU A 358 -0.34 -23.04 -27.25
C LEU A 358 -1.21 -23.29 -26.01
N ARG A 359 -1.66 -24.53 -25.80
CA ARG A 359 -2.42 -24.90 -24.58
C ARG A 359 -1.60 -24.63 -23.32
N LYS A 360 -0.29 -24.93 -23.35
CA LYS A 360 0.61 -24.62 -22.24
C LYS A 360 0.68 -23.11 -21.98
N ALA A 361 0.92 -22.30 -23.01
CA ALA A 361 0.97 -20.84 -22.88
C ALA A 361 -0.36 -20.25 -22.37
N GLN A 362 -1.49 -20.73 -22.88
CA GLN A 362 -2.83 -20.35 -22.41
C GLN A 362 -3.06 -20.75 -20.94
N PHE A 363 -2.59 -21.93 -20.54
CA PHE A 363 -2.69 -22.39 -19.16
C PHE A 363 -1.90 -21.49 -18.21
N GLU A 364 -0.64 -21.19 -18.53
CA GLU A 364 0.23 -20.30 -17.74
C GLU A 364 -0.40 -18.91 -17.58
N PHE A 365 -0.91 -18.34 -18.69
CA PHE A 365 -1.65 -17.08 -18.66
C PHE A 365 -2.90 -17.15 -17.77
N ASN A 366 -3.68 -18.22 -17.86
CA ASN A 366 -4.86 -18.43 -17.02
C ASN A 366 -4.51 -18.60 -15.54
N THR A 367 -3.39 -19.25 -15.25
CA THR A 367 -2.90 -19.36 -13.87
C THR A 367 -2.63 -17.96 -13.32
N VAL A 368 -1.87 -17.12 -14.03
CA VAL A 368 -1.59 -15.75 -13.58
C VAL A 368 -2.89 -14.96 -13.40
N ARG A 369 -3.78 -14.99 -14.39
CA ARG A 369 -5.05 -14.25 -14.39
C ARG A 369 -5.99 -14.65 -13.24
N ASN A 370 -5.98 -15.90 -12.79
CA ASN A 370 -6.90 -16.42 -11.78
C ASN A 370 -6.24 -16.63 -10.40
N THR A 371 -4.97 -16.27 -10.24
CA THR A 371 -4.26 -16.40 -8.95
C THR A 371 -4.48 -15.15 -8.12
N VAL A 372 -5.20 -15.29 -7.01
CA VAL A 372 -5.37 -14.22 -6.01
C VAL A 372 -4.00 -13.80 -5.46
N GLN A 373 -3.75 -12.50 -5.44
CA GLN A 373 -2.52 -11.91 -4.90
C GLN A 373 -2.75 -11.47 -3.45
N SER A 374 -1.73 -11.65 -2.60
CA SER A 374 -1.75 -11.17 -1.21
C SER A 374 -1.08 -9.79 -1.12
N PRO A 375 -1.79 -8.74 -0.68
CA PRO A 375 -1.23 -7.39 -0.57
C PRO A 375 -0.04 -7.29 0.40
N GLU A 376 -0.05 -8.11 1.46
CA GLU A 376 0.99 -8.19 2.49
C GLU A 376 2.39 -8.52 1.95
N GLN A 377 2.45 -9.14 0.77
CA GLN A 377 3.72 -9.50 0.12
C GLN A 377 4.30 -8.36 -0.72
N ILE A 378 3.51 -7.34 -1.07
CA ILE A 378 3.92 -6.28 -2.01
C ILE A 378 4.85 -5.27 -1.32
N VAL A 379 4.47 -4.81 -0.12
CA VAL A 379 5.31 -3.91 0.69
C VAL A 379 5.28 -4.39 2.14
N PRO A 380 6.41 -4.88 2.68
CA PRO A 380 6.45 -5.28 4.09
C PRO A 380 6.27 -4.06 4.98
N ALA A 381 5.35 -4.16 5.94
CA ALA A 381 5.18 -3.14 6.96
C ALA A 381 6.47 -2.99 7.78
N PRO A 382 6.88 -1.77 8.16
CA PRO A 382 8.05 -1.58 9.00
C PRO A 382 7.86 -2.24 10.36
N GLY A 383 8.93 -2.87 10.85
CA GLY A 383 9.06 -3.29 12.24
C GLY A 383 10.01 -2.36 12.98
N GLY A 384 9.88 -2.29 14.30
CA GLY A 384 10.80 -1.53 15.14
C GLY A 384 11.54 -2.43 16.13
N MET A 385 12.53 -1.87 16.80
CA MET A 385 13.22 -2.52 17.91
C MET A 385 12.60 -2.06 19.24
N GLN A 386 12.30 -3.02 20.11
CA GLN A 386 11.82 -2.67 21.45
C GLN A 386 12.96 -2.03 22.27
N ARG A 387 12.73 -0.80 22.76
CA ARG A 387 13.70 -0.04 23.57
C ARG A 387 13.21 0.16 25.00
N SER A 388 14.13 0.10 25.96
CA SER A 388 13.85 0.43 27.36
C SER A 388 13.87 1.95 27.57
N LEU A 389 12.79 2.64 27.21
CA LEU A 389 12.72 4.10 27.31
C LEU A 389 12.49 4.62 28.75
N HIS A 390 11.84 3.81 29.58
CA HIS A 390 11.39 4.21 30.91
C HIS A 390 12.52 4.32 31.96
N GLU A 391 13.56 3.50 31.84
CA GLU A 391 14.56 3.30 32.89
C GLU A 391 15.37 4.56 33.14
N TYR A 392 15.26 5.12 34.34
CA TYR A 392 16.03 6.28 34.77
C TYR A 392 17.21 5.86 35.65
N TYR A 393 18.42 6.22 35.23
CA TYR A 393 19.64 6.03 36.02
C TYR A 393 20.08 7.35 36.62
N SER A 394 20.14 7.43 37.95
CA SER A 394 20.44 8.69 38.64
C SER A 394 21.83 9.23 38.31
N ILE A 395 21.91 10.52 37.99
CA ILE A 395 23.20 11.22 37.79
C ILE A 395 24.03 11.23 39.08
N GLN A 396 23.39 11.09 40.24
CA GLN A 396 24.07 11.05 41.54
C GLN A 396 25.05 9.87 41.63
N HIS A 397 24.84 8.79 40.85
CA HIS A 397 25.77 7.68 40.80
C HIS A 397 27.12 8.00 40.18
N GLN A 398 27.18 9.06 39.37
CA GLN A 398 28.38 9.46 38.63
C GLN A 398 29.25 10.43 39.41
N PHE A 399 28.74 10.98 40.51
CA PHE A 399 29.53 11.84 41.40
C PHE A 399 30.70 11.06 42.04
N PRO A 400 31.85 11.72 42.25
CA PRO A 400 32.95 11.15 43.00
C PRO A 400 32.52 10.67 44.39
N ALA A 401 33.08 9.55 44.85
CA ALA A 401 32.69 8.91 46.11
C ALA A 401 32.81 9.82 47.35
N ILE A 402 33.66 10.84 47.30
CA ILE A 402 33.82 11.82 48.39
C ILE A 402 32.53 12.61 48.70
N TYR A 403 31.62 12.77 47.72
CA TYR A 403 30.34 13.44 47.93
C TYR A 403 29.35 12.58 48.73
N GLY A 404 29.56 11.26 48.79
CA GLY A 404 28.73 10.34 49.58
C GLY A 404 27.28 10.18 49.11
N ILE A 405 26.93 10.69 47.92
CA ILE A 405 25.58 10.61 47.34
C ILE A 405 25.39 9.46 46.35
N ASN A 406 26.49 8.93 45.80
CA ASN A 406 26.45 7.83 44.83
C ASN A 406 26.12 6.49 45.51
N ARG A 407 26.25 5.39 44.75
CA ARG A 407 25.89 4.04 45.23
C ARG A 407 26.67 3.56 46.46
N TYR A 408 27.85 4.12 46.71
CA TYR A 408 28.68 3.75 47.87
C TYR A 408 28.20 4.42 49.16
N GLY A 409 27.50 5.56 49.03
CA GLY A 409 26.98 6.32 50.15
C GLY A 409 28.07 6.90 51.06
N VAL A 410 27.65 7.36 52.24
CA VAL A 410 28.56 7.83 53.30
C VAL A 410 28.97 6.63 54.19
N PRO A 411 30.27 6.41 54.46
CA PRO A 411 30.71 5.34 55.35
C PRO A 411 30.03 5.36 56.71
N LEU A 412 29.72 4.19 57.27
CA LEU A 412 29.05 4.08 58.60
C LEU A 412 29.88 4.69 59.74
N SER A 413 31.21 4.74 59.60
CA SER A 413 32.13 5.36 60.55
C SER A 413 32.19 6.89 60.44
N ALA A 414 31.61 7.50 59.41
CA ALA A 414 31.69 8.93 59.19
C ALA A 414 30.79 9.71 60.16
N PRO A 415 31.18 10.94 60.55
CA PRO A 415 30.38 11.80 61.41
C PRO A 415 28.97 12.05 60.87
N LEU A 416 27.98 12.19 61.77
CA LEU A 416 26.58 12.45 61.40
C LEU A 416 26.42 13.64 60.45
N ARG A 417 27.22 14.71 60.62
CA ARG A 417 27.22 15.88 59.74
C ARG A 417 27.44 15.53 58.27
N HIS A 418 28.30 14.56 57.95
CA HIS A 418 28.55 14.17 56.55
C HIS A 418 27.34 13.45 55.95
N ARG A 419 26.65 12.64 56.76
CA ARG A 419 25.40 11.98 56.35
C ARG A 419 24.30 13.01 56.09
N VAL A 420 24.17 14.02 56.96
CA VAL A 420 23.20 15.11 56.80
C VAL A 420 23.50 15.93 55.55
N SER A 421 24.76 16.35 55.33
CA SER A 421 25.15 17.11 54.13
C SER A 421 24.95 16.31 52.85
N ALA A 422 25.27 15.01 52.84
CA ALA A 422 24.98 14.15 51.70
C ALA A 422 23.48 14.09 51.41
N HIS A 423 22.63 13.90 52.42
CA HIS A 423 21.17 13.93 52.25
C HIS A 423 20.64 15.27 51.72
N GLN A 424 21.18 16.39 52.18
CA GLN A 424 20.82 17.72 51.68
C GLN A 424 21.18 17.86 50.20
N LEU A 425 22.36 17.41 49.79
CA LEU A 425 22.77 17.42 48.38
C LEU A 425 21.91 16.49 47.52
N LYS A 426 21.58 15.28 48.02
CA LYS A 426 20.62 14.38 47.35
C LYS A 426 19.29 15.08 47.10
N ALA A 427 18.76 15.78 48.10
CA ALA A 427 17.50 16.50 48.00
C ALA A 427 17.56 17.69 47.04
N TYR A 428 18.70 18.40 47.00
CA TYR A 428 18.93 19.49 46.05
C TYR A 428 18.89 18.99 44.60
N LEU A 429 19.60 17.89 44.29
CA LEU A 429 19.67 17.32 42.94
C LEU A 429 18.38 16.62 42.52
N PHE A 430 17.60 16.11 43.48
CA PHE A 430 16.35 15.40 43.22
C PHE A 430 15.37 16.21 42.34
N LEU A 431 15.32 17.53 42.49
CA LEU A 431 14.42 18.39 41.71
C LEU A 431 14.69 18.31 40.20
N THR A 432 15.96 18.38 39.80
CA THR A 432 16.35 18.27 38.40
C THR A 432 16.24 16.84 37.88
N GLU A 433 16.55 15.86 38.71
CA GLU A 433 16.42 14.45 38.35
C GLU A 433 14.97 14.04 38.10
N GLN A 434 14.04 14.56 38.89
CA GLN A 434 12.62 14.30 38.69
C GLN A 434 12.12 14.82 37.34
N LEU A 435 12.66 15.93 36.83
CA LEU A 435 12.34 16.44 35.50
C LEU A 435 12.85 15.52 34.39
N MET A 436 14.09 15.04 34.51
CA MET A 436 14.68 14.09 33.56
C MET A 436 13.94 12.74 33.58
N ALA A 437 13.59 12.24 34.76
CA ALA A 437 12.78 11.03 34.90
C ALA A 437 11.39 11.22 34.26
N ASN A 438 10.72 12.36 34.49
CA ASN A 438 9.45 12.67 33.83
C ASN A 438 9.60 12.73 32.30
N PHE A 439 10.69 13.30 31.79
CA PHE A 439 10.96 13.32 30.34
C PHE A 439 10.99 11.90 29.75
N LEU A 440 11.74 10.97 30.36
CA LEU A 440 11.78 9.57 29.93
C LEU A 440 10.41 8.88 29.99
N GLN A 441 9.60 9.22 31.00
CA GLN A 441 8.23 8.73 31.07
C GLN A 441 7.39 9.27 29.91
N ASN A 442 7.57 10.52 29.49
CA ASN A 442 6.86 11.07 28.34
C ASN A 442 7.31 10.41 27.02
N LEU A 443 8.60 10.10 26.86
CA LEU A 443 9.09 9.34 25.70
C LEU A 443 8.44 7.96 25.61
N ARG A 444 8.33 7.26 26.74
CA ARG A 444 7.67 5.94 26.81
C ARG A 444 6.22 5.99 26.36
N GLU A 445 5.50 7.07 26.67
CA GLU A 445 4.06 7.19 26.39
C GLU A 445 3.76 7.82 25.01
N ILE A 446 4.77 8.08 24.17
CA ILE A 446 4.58 8.51 22.78
C ILE A 446 3.55 7.64 22.03
N PRO A 447 3.59 6.30 22.08
CA PRO A 447 2.60 5.46 21.40
C PRO A 447 1.18 5.73 21.88
N GLN A 448 0.98 5.93 23.18
CA GLN A 448 -0.34 6.25 23.73
C GLN A 448 -0.83 7.62 23.24
N VAL A 449 0.06 8.60 23.15
CA VAL A 449 -0.27 9.98 22.76
C VAL A 449 -0.50 10.14 21.26
N PHE A 450 0.06 9.25 20.44
CA PHE A 450 -0.16 9.15 18.99
C PHE A 450 -1.09 7.98 18.60
N SER A 451 -1.89 7.44 19.52
CA SER A 451 -2.88 6.41 19.19
C SER A 451 -4.23 7.00 18.80
N VAL A 452 -5.20 6.17 18.43
CA VAL A 452 -6.63 6.50 18.33
C VAL A 452 -7.40 6.17 19.61
N ASP A 453 -6.71 5.87 20.70
CA ASP A 453 -7.34 5.53 21.97
C ASP A 453 -7.95 6.76 22.65
N ASP A 454 -8.90 6.50 23.53
CA ASP A 454 -9.40 7.52 24.44
C ASP A 454 -8.40 7.74 25.57
N ILE A 455 -7.86 8.95 25.68
CA ILE A 455 -6.85 9.30 26.68
C ILE A 455 -7.29 10.51 27.49
N GLU A 456 -6.97 10.51 28.78
CA GLU A 456 -7.32 11.59 29.72
C GLU A 456 -6.15 12.55 29.99
N GLN A 457 -4.92 12.12 29.71
CA GLN A 457 -3.69 12.87 29.94
C GLN A 457 -2.71 12.72 28.77
N THR A 458 -1.87 13.73 28.59
CA THR A 458 -0.82 13.78 27.56
C THR A 458 0.58 14.00 28.16
N TYR A 459 0.67 14.47 29.40
CA TYR A 459 1.93 14.52 30.14
C TYR A 459 1.95 13.48 31.25
N PHE A 460 3.12 12.90 31.45
CA PHE A 460 3.31 11.78 32.37
C PHE A 460 4.50 12.01 33.30
N SER A 461 4.51 11.28 34.41
CA SER A 461 5.56 11.32 35.42
C SER A 461 5.85 9.93 35.96
N GLN A 462 7.09 9.71 36.41
CA GLN A 462 7.50 8.48 37.10
C GLN A 462 8.10 8.79 38.47
N VAL A 463 8.08 7.84 39.39
CA VAL A 463 8.67 7.98 40.73
C VAL A 463 10.10 7.45 40.71
N ILE A 464 11.03 8.18 41.32
CA ILE A 464 12.41 7.73 41.52
C ILE A 464 12.47 6.96 42.84
N ASP A 465 12.56 5.65 42.79
CA ASP A 465 12.57 4.79 43.98
C ASP A 465 14.00 4.41 44.42
N ASN A 466 14.09 3.62 45.50
CA ASN A 466 15.38 3.16 46.01
C ASN A 466 16.16 2.23 45.07
N LYS A 467 15.53 1.72 43.99
CA LYS A 467 16.23 0.96 42.95
C LYS A 467 17.01 1.90 42.04
N ALA A 468 16.41 3.04 41.69
CA ALA A 468 17.06 4.07 40.89
C ALA A 468 18.14 4.82 41.67
N LEU A 469 17.95 5.04 42.97
CA LEU A 469 18.96 5.67 43.84
C LEU A 469 18.78 5.25 45.31
N PRO A 470 19.78 4.62 45.95
CA PRO A 470 19.65 4.19 47.33
C PRO A 470 19.34 5.34 48.29
N ASP A 471 18.42 5.07 49.21
CA ASP A 471 18.02 5.97 50.31
C ASP A 471 17.26 7.24 49.89
N ILE A 472 16.78 7.29 48.63
CA ILE A 472 16.03 8.43 48.11
C ILE A 472 14.62 8.53 48.70
N GLU A 473 14.01 7.38 49.01
CA GLU A 473 12.64 7.33 49.55
C GLU A 473 12.53 7.98 50.94
N ARG A 474 13.64 8.15 51.67
CA ARG A 474 13.64 8.91 52.94
C ARG A 474 13.33 10.40 52.75
N LEU A 475 13.47 10.92 51.54
CA LEU A 475 13.06 12.29 51.21
C LEU A 475 11.55 12.40 50.99
N TYR A 476 10.85 11.27 50.85
CA TYR A 476 9.42 11.26 50.62
C TYR A 476 8.64 11.39 51.93
N VAL A 477 7.60 12.21 51.87
CA VAL A 477 6.66 12.41 52.98
C VAL A 477 5.65 11.26 53.12
N ASP A 478 5.57 10.39 52.11
CA ASP A 478 4.65 9.24 52.03
C ASP A 478 5.30 8.08 51.27
N SER A 479 4.59 6.95 51.14
CA SER A 479 5.06 5.83 50.33
C SER A 479 5.27 6.22 48.85
N PRO A 480 6.22 5.59 48.13
CA PRO A 480 6.48 5.88 46.72
C PRO A 480 5.22 5.85 45.83
N GLN A 481 4.28 4.95 46.12
CA GLN A 481 3.01 4.85 45.40
C GLN A 481 2.15 6.10 45.59
N GLN A 482 2.04 6.62 46.82
CA GLN A 482 1.27 7.84 47.10
C GLN A 482 1.97 9.09 46.54
N ILE A 483 3.31 9.12 46.54
CA ILE A 483 4.08 10.16 45.85
C ILE A 483 3.79 10.15 44.35
N GLY A 484 3.73 8.97 43.72
CA GLY A 484 3.35 8.85 42.31
C GLY A 484 1.98 9.45 42.01
N VAL A 485 0.97 9.19 42.85
CA VAL A 485 -0.35 9.80 42.72
C VAL A 485 -0.30 11.32 42.88
N LYS A 486 0.50 11.84 43.82
CA LYS A 486 0.70 13.28 44.00
C LYS A 486 1.39 13.94 42.82
N LEU A 487 2.43 13.29 42.26
CA LEU A 487 3.14 13.75 41.06
C LEU A 487 2.20 13.80 39.85
N ALA A 488 1.42 12.75 39.62
CA ALA A 488 0.42 12.73 38.56
C ALA A 488 -0.58 13.88 38.70
N ARG A 489 -1.04 14.19 39.93
CA ARG A 489 -1.91 15.37 40.18
C ARG A 489 -1.20 16.72 39.99
N ILE A 490 0.12 16.80 40.17
CA ILE A 490 0.89 18.01 39.87
C ILE A 490 0.97 18.19 38.34
N VAL A 491 1.35 17.13 37.63
CA VAL A 491 1.45 17.16 36.16
C VAL A 491 0.09 17.44 35.52
N ALA A 492 -0.98 16.78 35.97
CA ALA A 492 -2.33 16.99 35.46
C ALA A 492 -2.85 18.43 35.62
N ARG A 493 -2.32 19.21 36.57
CA ARG A 493 -2.68 20.64 36.71
C ARG A 493 -2.05 21.53 35.63
N LEU A 494 -0.92 21.09 35.06
CA LEU A 494 -0.20 21.79 34.01
C LEU A 494 -0.55 21.23 32.62
N ASP A 495 -1.03 19.99 32.56
CA ASP A 495 -1.48 19.35 31.34
C ASP A 495 -2.79 19.96 30.85
N LYS A 496 -2.80 20.36 29.57
CA LYS A 496 -4.01 20.72 28.84
C LYS A 496 -4.26 19.59 27.83
N PRO A 497 -4.80 18.44 28.29
CA PRO A 497 -4.81 17.22 27.50
C PRO A 497 -5.63 17.39 26.23
N GLU A 498 -6.78 18.07 26.30
CA GLU A 498 -7.66 18.26 25.16
C GLU A 498 -6.99 19.10 24.04
N ASP A 499 -6.40 20.25 24.39
CA ASP A 499 -5.67 21.10 23.43
C ASP A 499 -4.49 20.36 22.78
N ARG A 500 -3.62 19.74 23.59
CA ARG A 500 -2.43 19.06 23.07
C ARG A 500 -2.82 17.84 22.23
N ARG A 501 -3.78 17.04 22.69
CA ARG A 501 -4.29 15.88 21.96
C ARG A 501 -4.91 16.30 20.64
N SER A 502 -5.69 17.37 20.61
CA SER A 502 -6.28 17.92 19.39
C SER A 502 -5.22 18.27 18.35
N ARG A 503 -4.13 18.97 18.75
CA ARG A 503 -3.01 19.31 17.85
C ARG A 503 -2.25 18.10 17.33
N LEU A 504 -2.08 17.07 18.17
CA LEU A 504 -1.42 15.83 17.74
C LEU A 504 -2.25 15.06 16.72
N ILE A 505 -3.56 15.00 16.91
CA ILE A 505 -4.47 14.38 15.93
C ILE A 505 -4.49 15.20 14.63
N ASP A 506 -4.36 16.52 14.69
CA ASP A 506 -4.22 17.35 13.48
C ASP A 506 -2.97 16.98 12.67
N VAL A 507 -1.86 16.64 13.33
CA VAL A 507 -0.67 16.13 12.63
C VAL A 507 -0.97 14.80 11.93
N LEU A 508 -1.67 13.87 12.60
CA LEU A 508 -2.06 12.59 12.00
C LEU A 508 -3.02 12.77 10.81
N LEU A 509 -3.98 13.68 10.90
CA LEU A 509 -4.87 14.00 9.77
C LEU A 509 -4.11 14.65 8.62
N ALA A 510 -3.15 15.54 8.92
CA ALA A 510 -2.33 16.21 7.92
C ALA A 510 -1.44 15.24 7.14
N MET A 511 -1.01 14.11 7.73
CA MET A 511 -0.31 13.04 7.01
C MET A 511 -1.15 12.48 5.84
N TYR A 512 -2.47 12.54 5.95
CA TYR A 512 -3.42 12.11 4.92
C TYR A 512 -3.94 13.28 4.06
N GLY A 513 -3.39 14.49 4.23
CA GLY A 513 -3.84 15.68 3.51
C GLY A 513 -5.22 16.17 3.93
N GLU A 514 -5.71 15.77 5.11
CA GLU A 514 -7.03 16.16 5.61
C GLU A 514 -6.92 17.13 6.79
N GLU A 515 -7.91 18.02 6.91
CA GLU A 515 -8.06 18.95 8.04
C GLU A 515 -9.49 18.82 8.60
N PHE A 516 -9.65 18.87 9.91
CA PHE A 516 -10.96 18.86 10.55
C PHE A 516 -11.30 20.21 11.20
N SER A 517 -11.83 21.13 10.39
CA SER A 517 -12.22 22.47 10.84
C SER A 517 -13.69 22.53 11.28
N GLN A 518 -13.92 22.73 12.57
CA GLN A 518 -15.26 22.91 13.18
C GLN A 518 -15.54 24.34 13.64
N LYS A 519 -14.71 25.32 13.23
CA LYS A 519 -14.78 26.70 13.74
C LYS A 519 -16.18 27.32 13.59
N SER A 520 -16.84 27.06 12.46
CA SER A 520 -18.17 27.59 12.16
C SER A 520 -19.29 26.79 12.84
N LEU A 521 -19.16 25.47 12.92
CA LEU A 521 -20.17 24.56 13.47
C LEU A 521 -20.26 24.60 14.99
N ARG A 522 -19.16 24.95 15.68
CA ARG A 522 -19.15 25.20 17.13
C ARG A 522 -20.19 26.23 17.57
N ARG A 523 -20.50 27.22 16.74
CA ARG A 523 -21.50 28.25 17.04
C ARG A 523 -22.94 27.72 17.10
N PHE A 524 -23.18 26.54 16.52
CA PHE A 524 -24.50 25.91 16.47
C PHE A 524 -24.64 24.75 17.47
N ASN A 525 -23.57 24.38 18.19
CA ASN A 525 -23.61 23.32 19.20
C ASN A 525 -24.05 23.88 20.57
N TYR A 526 -25.33 24.24 20.66
CA TYR A 526 -25.95 24.75 21.89
C TYR A 526 -26.10 23.69 23.00
N TYR A 527 -25.90 22.40 22.67
CA TYR A 527 -26.13 21.29 23.60
C TYR A 527 -24.86 20.84 24.35
N GLU A 528 -23.66 21.14 23.84
CA GLU A 528 -22.39 20.66 24.42
C GLU A 528 -21.37 21.77 24.76
N GLU A 529 -21.81 22.98 25.10
CA GLU A 529 -20.92 24.10 25.45
C GLU A 529 -19.84 23.78 26.51
N ARG A 530 -20.12 22.85 27.46
CA ARG A 530 -19.18 22.46 28.52
C ARG A 530 -18.20 21.35 28.15
N ARG A 531 -18.32 20.70 26.97
CA ARG A 531 -17.46 19.59 26.51
C ARG A 531 -17.01 19.72 25.04
N SER A 532 -17.02 20.93 24.50
CA SER A 532 -16.76 21.22 23.08
C SER A 532 -15.38 20.74 22.57
N GLU A 533 -14.37 20.66 23.44
CA GLU A 533 -13.04 20.19 23.08
C GLU A 533 -12.96 18.67 23.01
N ARG A 534 -13.52 17.95 23.99
CA ARG A 534 -13.60 16.48 23.93
C ARG A 534 -14.44 16.00 22.75
N TRP A 535 -15.60 16.62 22.51
CA TRP A 535 -16.42 16.31 21.34
C TRP A 535 -15.66 16.49 20.01
N LEU A 536 -14.85 17.55 19.90
CA LEU A 536 -14.03 17.78 18.73
C LEU A 536 -12.99 16.66 18.54
N ILE A 537 -12.33 16.26 19.63
CA ILE A 537 -11.37 15.14 19.63
C ILE A 537 -12.06 13.85 19.18
N ASP A 538 -13.22 13.53 19.74
CA ASP A 538 -13.97 12.32 19.41
C ASP A 538 -14.31 12.27 17.91
N ASN A 539 -14.73 13.40 17.32
CA ASN A 539 -15.01 13.49 15.89
C ASN A 539 -13.75 13.37 15.03
N LYS A 540 -12.64 14.00 15.44
CA LYS A 540 -11.36 13.85 14.75
C LYS A 540 -10.88 12.40 14.78
N LEU A 541 -11.00 11.73 15.92
CA LEU A 541 -10.67 10.31 16.07
C LEU A 541 -11.59 9.43 15.22
N ALA A 542 -12.89 9.73 15.19
CA ALA A 542 -13.85 9.01 14.33
C ALA A 542 -13.52 9.18 12.85
N PHE A 543 -13.09 10.38 12.43
CA PHE A 543 -12.65 10.65 11.07
C PHE A 543 -11.38 9.86 10.75
N LEU A 544 -10.37 9.94 11.61
CA LEU A 544 -9.09 9.28 11.43
C LEU A 544 -9.23 7.74 11.37
N ARG A 545 -10.11 7.14 12.19
CA ARG A 545 -10.42 5.70 12.15
C ARG A 545 -11.05 5.24 10.83
N GLN A 546 -11.72 6.14 10.12
CA GLN A 546 -12.43 5.85 8.86
C GLN A 546 -11.73 6.48 7.65
N ILE A 547 -10.49 6.97 7.82
CA ILE A 547 -9.80 7.78 6.80
C ILE A 547 -9.69 7.04 5.47
N VAL A 548 -9.39 5.73 5.49
CA VAL A 548 -9.25 4.88 4.32
C VAL A 548 -10.55 4.78 3.53
N SER A 549 -11.67 4.42 4.17
CA SER A 549 -12.94 4.28 3.47
C SER A 549 -13.46 5.63 2.99
N LEU A 550 -13.30 6.69 3.78
CA LEU A 550 -13.77 8.03 3.42
C LEU A 550 -12.95 8.68 2.31
N SER A 551 -11.66 8.35 2.17
CA SER A 551 -10.81 8.85 1.09
C SER A 551 -11.01 8.04 -0.19
N ARG A 552 -11.14 6.71 -0.07
CA ARG A 552 -11.37 5.80 -1.19
C ARG A 552 -12.77 5.94 -1.75
N ASP A 553 -13.80 5.86 -0.92
CA ASP A 553 -15.21 5.65 -1.34
C ASP A 553 -15.97 6.97 -1.60
N ARG A 554 -15.26 8.09 -1.83
CA ARG A 554 -15.81 9.46 -1.90
C ARG A 554 -16.98 9.64 -2.87
N ALA A 555 -16.91 9.07 -4.08
CA ALA A 555 -17.95 9.23 -5.09
C ALA A 555 -18.89 8.02 -5.19
N THR A 556 -18.66 6.96 -4.38
CA THR A 556 -19.48 5.75 -4.35
C THR A 556 -20.89 6.07 -3.89
N ALA A 557 -21.88 5.64 -4.66
CA ALA A 557 -23.28 5.67 -4.31
C ALA A 557 -23.65 4.46 -3.44
N PHE A 558 -24.81 4.55 -2.77
CA PHE A 558 -25.37 3.36 -2.13
C PHE A 558 -25.74 2.32 -3.20
N ASP A 559 -25.62 1.05 -2.83
CA ASP A 559 -25.98 -0.06 -3.70
C ASP A 559 -27.47 -0.35 -3.50
N TYR A 560 -28.31 0.04 -4.45
CA TYR A 560 -29.76 -0.14 -4.35
C TYR A 560 -30.20 -1.61 -4.43
N SER A 561 -29.31 -2.54 -4.77
CA SER A 561 -29.57 -3.99 -4.75
C SER A 561 -29.39 -4.62 -3.36
N LYS A 562 -28.80 -3.88 -2.41
CA LYS A 562 -28.54 -4.33 -1.04
C LYS A 562 -29.45 -3.63 -0.04
N GLY A 563 -29.63 -4.25 1.13
CA GLY A 563 -30.33 -3.64 2.25
C GLY A 563 -29.55 -2.47 2.87
N ALA A 564 -30.01 -1.98 4.02
CA ALA A 564 -29.34 -0.89 4.74
C ALA A 564 -27.91 -1.22 5.22
N VAL A 565 -27.56 -2.51 5.26
CA VAL A 565 -26.25 -3.04 5.65
C VAL A 565 -25.70 -3.91 4.52
N ARG A 566 -24.41 -3.73 4.21
CA ARG A 566 -23.64 -4.61 3.35
C ARG A 566 -23.01 -5.71 4.20
N ASN A 567 -23.20 -6.96 3.80
CA ASN A 567 -22.40 -8.08 4.29
C ASN A 567 -21.19 -8.17 3.35
N ASP A 568 -20.13 -7.43 3.64
CA ASP A 568 -18.88 -7.59 2.89
C ASP A 568 -18.13 -8.81 3.42
N ASP A 569 -17.54 -9.62 2.54
CA ASP A 569 -16.75 -10.82 2.87
C ASP A 569 -15.40 -10.51 3.58
N ALA A 570 -15.18 -9.25 3.96
CA ALA A 570 -14.00 -8.84 4.73
C ALA A 570 -14.17 -9.24 6.20
N PRO A 571 -13.09 -9.66 6.89
CA PRO A 571 -13.12 -10.03 8.31
C PRO A 571 -13.22 -8.82 9.25
N SER A 572 -14.07 -7.83 8.93
CA SER A 572 -14.43 -6.75 9.84
C SER A 572 -15.64 -7.18 10.67
N VAL A 573 -15.47 -7.18 11.99
CA VAL A 573 -16.44 -7.63 13.00
C VAL A 573 -17.70 -6.73 13.08
N LEU A 574 -17.81 -5.68 12.25
CA LEU A 574 -18.92 -4.73 12.25
C LEU A 574 -19.60 -4.64 10.87
N PRO A 575 -20.95 -4.58 10.83
CA PRO A 575 -21.71 -4.39 9.60
C PRO A 575 -21.38 -3.05 8.93
N VAL A 576 -21.08 -3.08 7.61
CA VAL A 576 -20.79 -1.86 6.84
C VAL A 576 -22.11 -1.22 6.40
N PRO A 577 -22.40 0.05 6.75
CA PRO A 577 -23.62 0.71 6.31
C PRO A 577 -23.63 0.91 4.79
N ASN A 578 -24.76 0.61 4.14
CA ASN A 578 -24.97 0.87 2.72
C ASN A 578 -25.34 2.35 2.48
N ILE A 579 -24.40 3.24 2.72
CA ILE A 579 -24.55 4.68 2.53
C ILE A 579 -23.57 5.16 1.47
N ALA A 580 -23.95 6.24 0.75
CA ALA A 580 -23.02 6.89 -0.17
C ALA A 580 -21.81 7.46 0.59
N GLY A 581 -20.61 7.39 0.01
CA GLY A 581 -19.40 7.84 0.70
C GLY A 581 -19.40 9.33 1.00
N ILE A 582 -19.98 10.16 0.13
CA ILE A 582 -20.17 11.60 0.41
C ILE A 582 -21.06 11.83 1.63
N HIS A 583 -22.10 11.00 1.83
CA HIS A 583 -22.96 11.09 3.00
C HIS A 583 -22.18 10.70 4.26
N ALA A 584 -21.38 9.62 4.20
CA ALA A 584 -20.52 9.23 5.31
C ALA A 584 -19.53 10.35 5.69
N LYS A 585 -18.88 10.97 4.70
CA LYS A 585 -17.93 12.07 4.92
C LYS A 585 -18.62 13.30 5.50
N ILE A 586 -19.77 13.72 4.94
CA ILE A 586 -20.54 14.85 5.46
C ILE A 586 -21.03 14.59 6.89
N ALA A 587 -21.53 13.39 7.20
CA ALA A 587 -22.01 13.06 8.54
C ALA A 587 -20.90 13.21 9.58
N ILE A 588 -19.70 12.69 9.29
CA ILE A 588 -18.53 12.80 10.16
C ILE A 588 -18.06 14.26 10.29
N LEU A 589 -18.00 15.00 9.17
CA LEU A 589 -17.67 16.43 9.18
C LEU A 589 -18.72 17.30 9.88
N LEU A 590 -19.95 16.82 10.07
CA LEU A 590 -20.97 17.52 10.84
C LEU A 590 -21.05 17.02 12.30
N GLY A 591 -20.24 16.03 12.68
CA GLY A 591 -20.32 15.36 13.98
C GLY A 591 -21.63 14.60 14.20
N ILE A 592 -22.34 14.26 13.12
CA ILE A 592 -23.52 13.43 13.14
C ILE A 592 -23.03 11.98 13.13
N ARG A 593 -23.17 11.29 14.26
CA ARG A 593 -22.83 9.87 14.33
C ARG A 593 -23.68 9.12 13.30
N SER A 594 -23.02 8.54 12.30
CA SER A 594 -23.68 7.66 11.33
C SER A 594 -24.41 6.54 12.09
N PRO A 595 -25.65 6.17 11.74
CA PRO A 595 -26.49 5.24 12.51
C PRO A 595 -25.89 3.83 12.73
N ALA A 596 -24.72 3.50 12.17
CA ALA A 596 -24.05 2.21 12.33
C ALA A 596 -22.98 2.17 13.44
N GLY A 597 -22.70 3.28 14.13
CA GLY A 597 -21.68 3.33 15.19
C GLY A 597 -22.18 3.10 16.62
N ALA A 598 -23.45 2.77 16.82
CA ALA A 598 -24.05 2.60 18.15
C ALA A 598 -23.89 1.18 18.73
N ALA A 599 -22.90 0.40 18.27
CA ALA A 599 -22.61 -0.93 18.79
C ALA A 599 -21.10 -1.10 19.06
N SER A 600 -20.59 -0.36 20.05
CA SER A 600 -19.62 -0.82 21.06
C SER A 600 -19.36 0.31 22.05
#